data_AF-A0A2E5APD6-F1
#
_entry.id   AF-A0A2E5APD6-F1
#
_cell.length_a   1.000
_cell.length_b   1.000
_cell.length_c   1.000
_cell.angle_alpha   90.00
_cell.angle_beta   90.00
_cell.angle_gamma   90.00
#
_symmetry.space_group_name_H-M   'P 1'
#
loop_
_entity.id
_entity.type
_entity.pdbx_description
1 polymer ?
#
loop_
_entity_poly.entity_id
_entity_poly.type
_entity_poly.pdbx_seq_one_letter_code
_entity_poly.pdbx_strand_id
1 'polypeptide(L)'
;MDEKSALLIKKFLPMKKFILSLATVLCCFATLNAQVNVTCDGGSWQSEVSWTITDASGAVFTGGAPYSGDLALACGAYTVDMVDAYGDGWNGNTLSIGMDSFTIDYGASASGSGMNGSMVSVSCDGGSWQSEVSWTITSADGSTLSGGAPFAGEMCLTGEYTVDMVDAYGDGWNGNVLTVGAATFTIDYGASASGSGNAAAVYGCTDSTACNFNADATADDGSCLFDLGCGCGEPAAGAGLDCAGNCLDGSSLTLTLTDSYGDGWDYYDGTVSTITVNGVVYGSDFLGGATQTHTLCGVDLDACTDVVFTPASGWANENSWSISDADGNILASGPDASGTVGYCPVFGCTDSSACNYNDAADTDDGTCTFAAENFDCDG
;
A
#
# COMPACT_ATOMS: atom_id res chain seq x y z
N MET A 1 26.27 -87.39 -20.11
CA MET A 1 27.69 -87.44 -20.50
C MET A 1 27.96 -86.15 -21.24
N ASP A 2 28.88 -85.27 -20.89
CA ASP A 2 29.79 -85.15 -19.75
C ASP A 2 30.43 -83.75 -19.84
N GLU A 3 30.79 -83.21 -18.68
CA GLU A 3 31.89 -82.29 -18.29
C GLU A 3 32.47 -81.22 -19.26
N LYS A 4 32.54 -79.94 -18.80
CA LYS A 4 33.72 -79.20 -18.23
C LYS A 4 34.90 -79.07 -19.21
N SER A 5 35.72 -78.02 -19.27
CA SER A 5 35.89 -76.69 -18.67
C SER A 5 37.16 -76.14 -19.32
N ALA A 6 37.26 -74.83 -19.58
CA ALA A 6 38.46 -73.96 -19.53
C ALA A 6 38.45 -72.89 -20.65
N LEU A 7 38.97 -71.67 -20.54
CA LEU A 7 39.40 -70.76 -19.47
C LEU A 7 39.98 -69.53 -20.24
N LEU A 8 39.91 -68.32 -19.67
CA LEU A 8 40.67 -67.10 -20.01
C LEU A 8 40.27 -66.28 -21.28
N ILE A 9 40.19 -64.94 -21.34
CA ILE A 9 40.10 -63.79 -20.42
C ILE A 9 40.08 -62.51 -21.30
N LYS A 10 39.29 -61.51 -20.88
CA LYS A 10 39.40 -60.05 -21.17
C LYS A 10 39.30 -59.56 -22.63
N LYS A 11 38.16 -58.91 -22.92
CA LYS A 11 38.09 -57.44 -22.97
C LYS A 11 36.62 -56.98 -22.90
N PHE A 12 36.25 -56.47 -21.73
CA PHE A 12 35.03 -55.69 -21.53
C PHE A 12 35.20 -54.32 -22.19
N LEU A 13 34.32 -53.97 -23.13
CA LEU A 13 33.85 -52.62 -23.35
C LEU A 13 32.31 -52.70 -23.30
N PRO A 14 31.63 -51.96 -22.40
CA PRO A 14 30.24 -52.23 -22.08
C PRO A 14 29.31 -51.66 -23.15
N MET A 15 28.31 -52.48 -23.51
CA MET A 15 27.05 -52.03 -24.09
C MET A 15 26.47 -50.92 -23.21
N LYS A 16 26.36 -49.71 -23.77
CA LYS A 16 25.50 -48.67 -23.20
C LYS A 16 24.07 -49.20 -23.23
N LYS A 17 23.61 -49.71 -22.09
CA LYS A 17 22.20 -49.89 -21.77
C LYS A 17 21.51 -48.54 -21.98
N PHE A 18 20.71 -48.44 -23.04
CA PHE A 18 19.63 -47.45 -23.12
C PHE A 18 18.56 -47.89 -22.12
N ILE A 19 18.79 -47.61 -20.83
CA ILE A 19 17.70 -47.52 -19.86
C ILE A 19 17.09 -46.15 -20.14
N LEU A 20 16.06 -46.13 -20.99
CA LEU A 20 15.16 -45.00 -21.06
C LEU A 20 14.46 -44.98 -19.69
N SER A 21 14.92 -44.07 -18.82
CA SER A 21 14.37 -43.88 -17.49
C SER A 21 12.88 -43.56 -17.64
N LEU A 22 12.04 -44.41 -17.07
CA LEU A 22 10.60 -44.21 -16.94
C LEU A 22 10.26 -42.97 -16.07
N ALA A 23 11.27 -42.24 -15.57
CA ALA A 23 11.14 -41.03 -14.75
C ALA A 23 11.22 -39.71 -15.53
N THR A 24 11.48 -39.71 -16.85
CA THR A 24 11.65 -38.44 -17.61
C THR A 24 10.50 -38.11 -18.56
N VAL A 25 9.35 -38.79 -18.43
CA VAL A 25 8.14 -38.52 -19.23
C VAL A 25 6.88 -38.35 -18.36
N LEU A 26 7.06 -38.10 -17.05
CA LEU A 26 5.99 -37.71 -16.14
C LEU A 26 6.30 -36.39 -15.41
N CYS A 27 6.86 -35.42 -16.15
CA CYS A 27 6.89 -34.01 -15.75
C CYS A 27 5.98 -33.17 -16.67
N CYS A 28 5.05 -33.83 -17.37
CA CYS A 28 4.04 -33.17 -18.19
C CYS A 28 2.84 -32.85 -17.30
N PHE A 29 2.72 -31.59 -16.87
CA PHE A 29 1.48 -30.93 -16.45
C PHE A 29 0.52 -31.77 -15.58
N ALA A 30 0.97 -32.23 -14.41
CA ALA A 30 0.02 -32.33 -13.30
C ALA A 30 -0.03 -30.93 -12.71
N THR A 31 -1.06 -30.15 -13.05
CA THR A 31 -1.43 -28.99 -12.23
C THR A 31 -1.50 -29.47 -10.79
N LEU A 32 -0.69 -28.91 -9.89
CA LEU A 32 -0.75 -29.21 -8.47
C LEU A 32 -2.09 -28.64 -7.96
N ASN A 33 -3.14 -29.46 -7.97
CA ASN A 33 -4.45 -29.04 -7.50
C ASN A 33 -4.50 -29.21 -5.97
N ALA A 34 -4.65 -28.11 -5.25
CA ALA A 34 -4.97 -28.15 -3.82
C ALA A 34 -6.46 -28.52 -3.66
N GLN A 35 -6.78 -29.40 -2.71
CA GLN A 35 -8.17 -29.69 -2.38
C GLN A 35 -8.71 -28.57 -1.48
N VAL A 36 -9.68 -27.83 -1.99
CA VAL A 36 -10.33 -26.72 -1.30
C VAL A 36 -11.72 -27.17 -0.87
N ASN A 37 -12.04 -26.98 0.41
CA ASN A 37 -13.38 -27.25 0.89
C ASN A 37 -14.36 -26.21 0.35
N VAL A 38 -15.43 -26.69 -0.30
CA VAL A 38 -16.49 -25.85 -0.84
C VAL A 38 -17.83 -26.23 -0.24
N THR A 39 -18.54 -25.24 0.26
CA THR A 39 -19.90 -25.41 0.80
C THR A 39 -20.83 -24.34 0.25
N CYS A 40 -22.11 -24.67 0.08
CA CYS A 40 -23.13 -23.72 -0.29
C CYS A 40 -24.41 -24.07 0.46
N ASP A 41 -24.75 -23.34 1.52
CA ASP A 41 -25.91 -23.62 2.39
C ASP A 41 -26.23 -22.41 3.28
N GLY A 42 -27.15 -22.56 4.24
CA GLY A 42 -27.41 -21.62 5.34
C GLY A 42 -28.73 -20.86 5.24
N GLY A 43 -29.31 -20.77 4.04
CA GLY A 43 -30.50 -19.96 3.75
C GLY A 43 -31.75 -20.75 3.38
N SER A 44 -32.82 -20.00 3.11
CA SER A 44 -34.06 -20.55 2.56
C SER A 44 -33.98 -20.69 1.03
N TRP A 45 -34.89 -21.45 0.42
CA TRP A 45 -35.07 -21.47 -1.05
C TRP A 45 -33.88 -21.97 -1.88
N GLN A 46 -33.07 -22.86 -1.31
CA GLN A 46 -31.86 -23.46 -1.92
C GLN A 46 -31.98 -23.90 -3.40
N SER A 47 -33.16 -24.29 -3.86
CA SER A 47 -33.42 -24.68 -5.25
C SER A 47 -33.20 -23.59 -6.30
N GLU A 48 -33.15 -22.31 -5.91
CA GLU A 48 -32.92 -21.19 -6.82
C GLU A 48 -31.46 -20.76 -6.92
N VAL A 49 -30.60 -21.30 -6.04
CA VAL A 49 -29.19 -20.94 -5.89
C VAL A 49 -28.35 -21.81 -6.81
N SER A 50 -27.55 -21.17 -7.66
CA SER A 50 -26.54 -21.87 -8.46
C SER A 50 -25.27 -21.05 -8.63
N TRP A 51 -24.14 -21.73 -8.75
CA TRP A 51 -22.82 -21.11 -8.86
C TRP A 51 -21.94 -21.84 -9.86
N THR A 52 -20.98 -21.09 -10.42
CA THR A 52 -19.94 -21.57 -11.31
C THR A 52 -18.60 -21.01 -10.84
N ILE A 53 -17.62 -21.85 -10.58
CA ILE A 53 -16.24 -21.47 -10.24
C ILE A 53 -15.37 -21.77 -11.46
N THR A 54 -14.56 -20.81 -11.90
CA THR A 54 -13.52 -21.02 -12.91
C THR A 54 -12.17 -20.80 -12.27
N ASP A 55 -11.32 -21.83 -12.22
CA ASP A 55 -10.01 -21.75 -11.58
C ASP A 55 -8.91 -21.17 -12.49
N ALA A 56 -7.70 -21.02 -11.95
CA ALA A 56 -6.56 -20.45 -12.66
C ALA A 56 -6.12 -21.25 -13.89
N SER A 57 -6.45 -22.54 -13.97
CA SER A 57 -6.18 -23.39 -15.13
C SER A 57 -7.26 -23.28 -16.21
N GLY A 58 -8.36 -22.59 -15.90
CA GLY A 58 -9.56 -22.52 -16.72
C GLY A 58 -10.50 -23.71 -16.51
N ALA A 59 -10.29 -24.54 -15.48
CA ALA A 59 -11.22 -25.61 -15.14
C ALA A 59 -12.49 -25.01 -14.52
N VAL A 60 -13.64 -25.52 -14.93
CA VAL A 60 -14.95 -25.00 -14.55
C VAL A 60 -15.67 -26.02 -13.66
N PHE A 61 -16.14 -25.56 -12.51
CA PHE A 61 -16.91 -26.32 -11.52
C PHE A 61 -18.26 -25.65 -11.31
N THR A 62 -19.34 -26.44 -11.21
CA THR A 62 -20.69 -25.90 -11.05
C THR A 62 -21.43 -26.60 -9.92
N GLY A 63 -22.28 -25.87 -9.21
CA GLY A 63 -23.14 -26.43 -8.17
C GLY A 63 -24.30 -25.51 -7.81
N GLY A 64 -24.95 -25.81 -6.69
CA GLY A 64 -26.06 -25.04 -6.13
C GLY A 64 -26.21 -25.32 -4.63
N ALA A 65 -27.27 -24.85 -4.00
CA ALA A 65 -27.54 -25.17 -2.59
C ALA A 65 -28.51 -26.37 -2.46
N PRO A 66 -28.33 -27.27 -1.48
CA PRO A 66 -27.16 -27.36 -0.60
C PRO A 66 -25.99 -28.05 -1.32
N TYR A 67 -24.76 -27.64 -1.01
CA TYR A 67 -23.54 -28.30 -1.47
C TYR A 67 -22.51 -28.41 -0.35
N SER A 68 -21.80 -29.53 -0.31
CA SER A 68 -20.61 -29.72 0.52
C SER A 68 -19.70 -30.75 -0.15
N GLY A 69 -18.45 -30.37 -0.39
CA GLY A 69 -17.45 -31.25 -0.99
C GLY A 69 -16.14 -30.52 -1.22
N ASP A 70 -15.08 -31.30 -1.49
CA ASP A 70 -13.77 -30.75 -1.79
C ASP A 70 -13.57 -30.64 -3.31
N LEU A 71 -13.15 -29.46 -3.77
CA LEU A 71 -12.82 -29.20 -5.17
C LEU A 71 -11.31 -29.08 -5.34
N ALA A 72 -10.78 -29.76 -6.35
CA ALA A 72 -9.37 -29.70 -6.70
C ALA A 72 -9.12 -28.47 -7.59
N LEU A 73 -9.13 -27.28 -6.99
CA LEU A 73 -8.89 -26.03 -7.70
C LEU A 73 -7.41 -25.88 -8.02
N ALA A 74 -7.09 -25.40 -9.22
CA ALA A 74 -5.73 -25.01 -9.57
C ALA A 74 -5.24 -23.87 -8.65
N CYS A 75 -3.93 -23.81 -8.42
CA CYS A 75 -3.32 -22.76 -7.65
C CYS A 75 -3.45 -21.40 -8.34
N GLY A 76 -3.78 -20.34 -7.59
CA GLY A 76 -3.90 -18.98 -8.09
C GLY A 76 -5.35 -18.49 -8.18
N ALA A 77 -5.57 -17.46 -9.00
CA ALA A 77 -6.83 -16.74 -9.07
C ALA A 77 -7.97 -17.62 -9.61
N TYR A 78 -9.15 -17.52 -8.99
CA TYR A 78 -10.37 -18.10 -9.51
C TYR A 78 -11.49 -17.05 -9.55
N THR A 79 -12.45 -17.24 -10.44
CA THR A 79 -13.66 -16.42 -10.51
C THR A 79 -14.88 -17.24 -10.12
N VAL A 80 -15.92 -16.56 -9.65
CA VAL A 80 -17.19 -17.13 -9.26
C VAL A 80 -18.30 -16.37 -9.97
N ASP A 81 -19.16 -17.07 -10.70
CA ASP A 81 -20.42 -16.55 -11.19
C ASP A 81 -21.55 -17.17 -10.38
N MET A 82 -22.42 -16.33 -9.85
CA MET A 82 -23.53 -16.71 -8.97
C MET A 82 -24.85 -16.30 -9.62
N VAL A 83 -25.84 -17.18 -9.55
CA VAL A 83 -27.15 -16.98 -10.16
C VAL A 83 -28.25 -17.29 -9.16
N ASP A 84 -29.26 -16.44 -9.16
CA ASP A 84 -30.50 -16.55 -8.43
C ASP A 84 -31.67 -16.59 -9.42
N ALA A 85 -32.50 -17.63 -9.37
CA ALA A 85 -33.53 -17.84 -10.39
C ALA A 85 -34.71 -16.86 -10.32
N TYR A 86 -34.95 -16.22 -9.18
CA TYR A 86 -36.11 -15.34 -8.96
C TYR A 86 -35.74 -13.86 -8.81
N GLY A 87 -34.46 -13.56 -8.67
CA GLY A 87 -33.90 -12.21 -8.64
C GLY A 87 -34.08 -11.47 -7.32
N ASP A 88 -34.53 -12.15 -6.27
CA ASP A 88 -34.67 -11.61 -4.92
C ASP A 88 -33.43 -11.83 -4.05
N GLY A 89 -32.42 -12.54 -4.58
CA GLY A 89 -31.16 -12.83 -3.91
C GLY A 89 -31.21 -14.14 -3.14
N TRP A 90 -30.07 -14.58 -2.63
CA TRP A 90 -29.87 -15.93 -2.11
C TRP A 90 -30.49 -16.20 -0.74
N ASN A 91 -31.27 -15.28 -0.18
CA ASN A 91 -32.10 -15.54 1.00
C ASN A 91 -31.34 -16.15 2.20
N GLY A 92 -30.10 -15.70 2.41
CA GLY A 92 -29.20 -16.16 3.48
C GLY A 92 -28.34 -17.38 3.12
N ASN A 93 -28.41 -17.91 1.90
CA ASN A 93 -27.46 -18.91 1.44
C ASN A 93 -26.13 -18.25 1.14
N THR A 94 -25.05 -18.96 1.46
CA THR A 94 -23.68 -18.49 1.26
C THR A 94 -22.87 -19.60 0.60
N LEU A 95 -22.15 -19.25 -0.47
CA LEU A 95 -21.11 -20.09 -1.04
C LEU A 95 -19.79 -19.78 -0.35
N SER A 96 -19.19 -20.77 0.31
CA SER A 96 -17.86 -20.67 0.90
C SER A 96 -16.87 -21.53 0.11
N ILE A 97 -15.72 -20.95 -0.22
CA ILE A 97 -14.61 -21.59 -0.94
C ILE A 97 -13.36 -21.38 -0.10
N GLY A 98 -12.96 -22.40 0.66
CA GLY A 98 -11.90 -22.25 1.66
C GLY A 98 -12.29 -21.21 2.71
N MET A 99 -11.55 -20.10 2.77
CA MET A 99 -11.82 -18.96 3.66
C MET A 99 -12.70 -17.87 3.00
N ASP A 100 -12.88 -17.92 1.69
CA ASP A 100 -13.68 -16.94 0.97
C ASP A 100 -15.17 -17.26 1.09
N SER A 101 -16.01 -16.23 1.07
CA SER A 101 -17.44 -16.33 1.27
C SER A 101 -18.19 -15.37 0.35
N PHE A 102 -19.20 -15.88 -0.35
CA PHE A 102 -19.95 -15.17 -1.37
C PHE A 102 -21.46 -15.38 -1.19
N THR A 103 -22.24 -14.34 -1.48
CA THR A 103 -23.71 -14.40 -1.52
C THR A 103 -24.26 -13.35 -2.49
N ILE A 104 -25.55 -13.41 -2.78
CA ILE A 104 -26.29 -12.38 -3.51
C ILE A 104 -27.32 -11.78 -2.56
N ASP A 105 -27.11 -10.53 -2.13
CA ASP A 105 -28.08 -9.86 -1.24
C ASP A 105 -29.38 -9.48 -1.97
N TYR A 106 -29.29 -9.14 -3.26
CA TYR A 106 -30.43 -8.84 -4.14
C TYR A 106 -30.04 -8.98 -5.62
N GLY A 107 -31.00 -9.32 -6.48
CA GLY A 107 -30.79 -9.44 -7.93
C GLY A 107 -30.61 -10.89 -8.40
N ALA A 108 -30.64 -11.09 -9.72
CA ALA A 108 -30.65 -12.43 -10.35
C ALA A 108 -29.25 -13.03 -10.58
N SER A 109 -28.20 -12.23 -10.44
CA SER A 109 -26.83 -12.70 -10.64
C SER A 109 -25.81 -11.76 -10.01
N ALA A 110 -24.68 -12.31 -9.58
CA ALA A 110 -23.51 -11.56 -9.17
C ALA A 110 -22.24 -12.34 -9.54
N SER A 111 -21.10 -11.66 -9.51
CA SER A 111 -19.80 -12.27 -9.75
C SER A 111 -18.84 -11.93 -8.62
N GLY A 112 -17.93 -12.84 -8.30
CA GLY A 112 -16.87 -12.66 -7.34
C GLY A 112 -15.55 -13.24 -7.85
N SER A 113 -14.49 -13.02 -7.10
CA SER A 113 -13.18 -13.61 -7.36
C SER A 113 -12.49 -13.91 -6.05
N GLY A 114 -11.58 -14.89 -6.07
CA GLY A 114 -10.74 -15.23 -4.93
C GLY A 114 -9.41 -15.83 -5.38
N MET A 115 -8.62 -16.31 -4.42
CA MET A 115 -7.31 -16.90 -4.66
C MET A 115 -7.22 -18.26 -3.98
N ASN A 116 -6.83 -19.29 -4.72
CA ASN A 116 -6.51 -20.60 -4.16
C ASN A 116 -4.99 -20.76 -4.04
N GLY A 117 -4.42 -20.27 -2.94
CA GLY A 117 -2.99 -20.29 -2.69
C GLY A 117 -2.14 -19.43 -3.64
N SER A 118 -0.84 -19.42 -3.39
CA SER A 118 0.17 -18.70 -4.16
C SER A 118 1.23 -19.67 -4.69
N MET A 119 1.51 -19.60 -5.99
CA MET A 119 2.55 -20.42 -6.61
C MET A 119 3.90 -19.77 -6.37
N VAL A 120 4.78 -20.45 -5.63
CA VAL A 120 6.11 -19.95 -5.30
C VAL A 120 7.20 -20.81 -5.93
N SER A 121 8.28 -20.16 -6.37
CA SER A 121 9.50 -20.85 -6.78
C SER A 121 10.20 -21.46 -5.57
N VAL A 122 10.62 -22.71 -5.70
CA VAL A 122 11.40 -23.44 -4.71
C VAL A 122 12.74 -23.83 -5.33
N SER A 123 13.84 -23.44 -4.70
CA SER A 123 15.18 -23.84 -5.14
C SER A 123 16.07 -24.20 -3.96
N CYS A 124 17.01 -25.12 -4.16
CA CYS A 124 18.01 -25.45 -3.15
C CYS A 124 19.35 -25.68 -3.84
N ASP A 125 20.32 -24.79 -3.65
CA ASP A 125 21.64 -24.87 -4.27
C ASP A 125 22.65 -23.93 -3.56
N GLY A 126 23.87 -23.79 -4.10
CA GLY A 126 24.85 -22.76 -3.75
C GLY A 126 26.05 -23.25 -2.96
N GLY A 127 25.96 -24.44 -2.33
CA GLY A 127 26.99 -24.97 -1.43
C GLY A 127 27.70 -26.22 -1.91
N SER A 128 28.57 -26.74 -1.04
CA SER A 128 29.27 -28.02 -1.23
C SER A 128 28.47 -29.18 -0.61
N TRP A 129 28.83 -30.43 -0.92
CA TRP A 129 28.26 -31.63 -0.28
C TRP A 129 26.74 -31.77 -0.43
N GLN A 130 26.23 -31.39 -1.59
CA GLN A 130 24.79 -31.37 -1.91
C GLN A 130 24.06 -32.70 -1.67
N SER A 131 24.77 -33.84 -1.72
CA SER A 131 24.22 -35.17 -1.43
C SER A 131 23.75 -35.38 0.02
N GLU A 132 24.13 -34.49 0.93
CA GLU A 132 23.87 -34.59 2.37
C GLU A 132 22.68 -33.72 2.81
N VAL A 133 22.22 -32.85 1.90
CA VAL A 133 21.15 -31.89 2.09
C VAL A 133 19.80 -32.51 1.73
N SER A 134 18.85 -32.45 2.65
CA SER A 134 17.45 -32.78 2.35
C SER A 134 16.48 -31.92 3.13
N TRP A 135 15.31 -31.69 2.55
CA TRP A 135 14.29 -30.81 3.13
C TRP A 135 12.89 -31.25 2.74
N THR A 136 11.91 -30.82 3.54
CA THR A 136 10.48 -30.99 3.28
C THR A 136 9.74 -29.71 3.65
N ILE A 137 9.01 -29.16 2.69
CA ILE A 137 8.09 -28.05 2.87
C ILE A 137 6.68 -28.63 3.06
N THR A 138 5.93 -28.15 4.04
CA THR A 138 4.53 -28.51 4.28
C THR A 138 3.68 -27.25 4.28
N SER A 139 2.70 -27.16 3.38
CA SER A 139 1.77 -26.02 3.32
C SER A 139 0.62 -26.14 4.34
N ALA A 140 -0.16 -25.06 4.48
CA ALA A 140 -1.30 -24.98 5.40
C ALA A 140 -2.38 -26.04 5.10
N ASP A 141 -2.59 -26.36 3.82
CA ASP A 141 -3.51 -27.43 3.39
C ASP A 141 -2.95 -28.86 3.58
N GLY A 142 -1.72 -28.99 4.11
CA GLY A 142 -1.03 -30.26 4.31
C GLY A 142 -0.33 -30.82 3.07
N SER A 143 -0.37 -30.12 1.92
CA SER A 143 0.43 -30.49 0.75
C SER A 143 1.93 -30.39 1.07
N THR A 144 2.72 -31.31 0.54
CA THR A 144 4.16 -31.37 0.81
C THR A 144 5.00 -31.39 -0.45
N LEU A 145 6.18 -30.76 -0.37
CA LEU A 145 7.24 -30.86 -1.38
C LEU A 145 8.55 -31.21 -0.66
N SER A 146 9.20 -32.29 -1.07
CA SER A 146 10.49 -32.71 -0.51
C SER A 146 11.56 -32.75 -1.60
N GLY A 147 12.79 -32.42 -1.22
CA GLY A 147 13.93 -32.38 -2.13
C GLY A 147 15.28 -32.44 -1.43
N GLY A 148 16.34 -32.26 -2.21
CA GLY A 148 17.72 -32.08 -1.74
C GLY A 148 18.41 -30.97 -2.53
N ALA A 149 19.74 -30.98 -2.59
CA ALA A 149 20.49 -30.09 -3.47
C ALA A 149 21.15 -30.89 -4.63
N PRO A 150 21.21 -30.35 -5.85
CA PRO A 150 20.53 -29.15 -6.30
C PRO A 150 19.04 -29.44 -6.58
N PHE A 151 18.17 -28.45 -6.38
CA PHE A 151 16.75 -28.54 -6.71
C PHE A 151 16.25 -27.21 -7.31
N ALA A 152 15.36 -27.34 -8.30
CA ALA A 152 14.57 -26.24 -8.82
C ALA A 152 13.17 -26.77 -9.17
N GLY A 153 12.14 -26.10 -8.66
CA GLY A 153 10.75 -26.46 -8.87
C GLY A 153 9.84 -25.37 -8.33
N GLU A 154 8.55 -25.67 -8.24
CA GLU A 154 7.53 -24.75 -7.74
C GLU A 154 6.57 -25.50 -6.82
N MET A 155 5.95 -24.78 -5.90
CA MET A 155 4.93 -25.31 -4.99
C MET A 155 3.79 -24.31 -4.87
N CYS A 156 2.55 -24.82 -4.84
CA CYS A 156 1.42 -24.01 -4.41
C CYS A 156 1.39 -23.97 -2.89
N LEU A 157 1.36 -22.78 -2.29
CA LEU A 157 1.26 -22.62 -0.86
C LEU A 157 -0.03 -21.86 -0.50
N THR A 158 -0.85 -22.44 0.37
CA THR A 158 -2.21 -21.95 0.69
C THR A 158 -2.29 -21.15 2.00
N GLY A 159 -1.15 -20.85 2.62
CA GLY A 159 -1.05 -20.07 3.86
C GLY A 159 0.31 -20.20 4.52
N GLU A 160 0.33 -20.24 5.87
CA GLU A 160 1.55 -20.59 6.61
C GLU A 160 2.07 -21.97 6.20
N TYR A 161 3.39 -22.07 6.07
CA TYR A 161 4.06 -23.31 5.74
C TYR A 161 5.22 -23.55 6.70
N THR A 162 5.54 -24.82 6.92
CA THR A 162 6.70 -25.25 7.69
C THR A 162 7.74 -25.85 6.76
N VAL A 163 8.99 -25.79 7.21
CA VAL A 163 10.14 -26.38 6.52
C VAL A 163 10.90 -27.23 7.53
N ASP A 164 11.04 -28.51 7.26
CA ASP A 164 11.93 -29.41 7.98
C ASP A 164 13.19 -29.64 7.15
N MET A 165 14.34 -29.42 7.74
CA MET A 165 15.66 -29.50 7.08
C MET A 165 16.53 -30.52 7.78
N VAL A 166 17.27 -31.31 7.00
CA VAL A 166 18.15 -32.36 7.49
C VAL A 166 19.50 -32.29 6.79
N ASP A 167 20.54 -32.47 7.60
CA ASP A 167 21.93 -32.62 7.18
C ASP A 167 22.44 -34.00 7.63
N ALA A 168 22.90 -34.82 6.69
CA ALA A 168 23.22 -36.22 6.98
C ALA A 168 24.44 -36.41 7.90
N TYR A 169 25.35 -35.44 7.99
CA TYR A 169 26.62 -35.55 8.71
C TYR A 169 26.69 -34.66 9.95
N GLY A 170 25.76 -33.74 10.11
CA GLY A 170 25.59 -32.89 11.28
C GLY A 170 26.56 -31.72 11.36
N ASP A 171 27.32 -31.45 10.30
CA ASP A 171 28.22 -30.30 10.19
C ASP A 171 27.56 -29.09 9.53
N GLY A 172 26.33 -29.24 9.05
CA GLY A 172 25.52 -28.20 8.45
C GLY A 172 25.62 -28.19 6.93
N TRP A 173 24.83 -27.34 6.28
CA TRP A 173 24.61 -27.37 4.84
C TRP A 173 25.74 -26.77 4.00
N ASN A 174 26.86 -26.34 4.61
CA ASN A 174 28.07 -25.95 3.90
C ASN A 174 27.82 -24.94 2.75
N GLY A 175 26.93 -23.97 3.00
CA GLY A 175 26.56 -22.91 2.06
C GLY A 175 25.40 -23.22 1.11
N ASN A 176 24.78 -24.41 1.19
CA ASN A 176 23.54 -24.66 0.47
C ASN A 176 22.40 -23.88 1.13
N VAL A 177 21.54 -23.28 0.32
CA VAL A 177 20.39 -22.48 0.80
C VAL A 177 19.13 -22.98 0.10
N LEU A 178 18.12 -23.32 0.89
CA LEU A 178 16.75 -23.54 0.39
C LEU A 178 16.04 -22.19 0.32
N THR A 179 15.52 -21.84 -0.85
CA THR A 179 14.70 -20.65 -1.10
C THR A 179 13.28 -21.08 -1.40
N VAL A 180 12.29 -20.48 -0.73
CA VAL A 180 10.85 -20.70 -0.90
C VAL A 180 10.19 -19.34 -1.10
N GLY A 181 9.91 -18.97 -2.35
CA GLY A 181 9.51 -17.60 -2.69
C GLY A 181 10.59 -16.58 -2.27
N ALA A 182 10.24 -15.66 -1.37
CA ALA A 182 11.18 -14.67 -0.82
C ALA A 182 11.96 -15.17 0.42
N ALA A 183 11.52 -16.28 1.04
CA ALA A 183 12.16 -16.79 2.26
C ALA A 183 13.35 -17.69 1.93
N THR A 184 14.39 -17.64 2.77
CA THR A 184 15.59 -18.48 2.64
C THR A 184 15.90 -19.21 3.93
N PHE A 185 16.35 -20.46 3.81
CA PHE A 185 16.63 -21.36 4.92
C PHE A 185 17.97 -22.09 4.71
N THR A 186 18.72 -22.29 5.78
CA THR A 186 19.99 -23.03 5.80
C THR A 186 20.19 -23.67 7.18
N ILE A 187 21.09 -24.65 7.26
CA ILE A 187 21.61 -25.17 8.52
C ILE A 187 23.07 -24.75 8.65
N ASP A 188 23.37 -23.82 9.57
CA ASP A 188 24.76 -23.40 9.80
C ASP A 188 25.59 -24.46 10.54
N TYR A 189 24.95 -25.23 11.43
CA TYR A 189 25.56 -26.36 12.16
C TYR A 189 24.48 -27.32 12.68
N GLY A 190 24.80 -28.60 12.78
CA GLY A 190 23.90 -29.64 13.32
C GLY A 190 23.21 -30.46 12.23
N ALA A 191 22.53 -31.54 12.63
CA ALA A 191 21.95 -32.52 11.72
C ALA A 191 20.53 -32.20 11.25
N SER A 192 19.87 -31.22 11.88
CA SER A 192 18.49 -30.86 11.54
C SER A 192 18.14 -29.47 12.04
N ALA A 193 17.29 -28.77 11.30
CA ALA A 193 16.65 -27.54 11.72
C ALA A 193 15.22 -27.50 11.17
N SER A 194 14.39 -26.63 11.76
CA SER A 194 13.06 -26.33 11.22
C SER A 194 12.86 -24.83 11.11
N GLY A 195 12.03 -24.43 10.14
CA GLY A 195 11.64 -23.05 9.91
C GLY A 195 10.15 -22.98 9.54
N SER A 196 9.63 -21.76 9.51
CA SER A 196 8.30 -21.48 8.97
C SER A 196 8.33 -20.22 8.13
N GLY A 197 7.37 -20.11 7.22
CA GLY A 197 7.11 -18.91 6.45
C GLY A 197 5.62 -18.78 6.18
N ASN A 198 5.22 -17.68 5.56
CA ASN A 198 3.85 -17.47 5.12
C ASN A 198 3.81 -17.24 3.61
N ALA A 199 2.92 -17.94 2.92
CA ALA A 199 2.66 -17.75 1.51
C ALA A 199 1.50 -16.80 1.20
N ALA A 200 0.76 -16.37 2.23
CA ALA A 200 -0.19 -15.30 2.08
C ALA A 200 0.56 -14.06 1.62
N ALA A 201 0.14 -13.53 0.48
CA ALA A 201 0.52 -12.19 0.10
C ALA A 201 0.17 -11.26 1.26
N VAL A 202 1.16 -10.52 1.75
CA VAL A 202 0.87 -9.36 2.58
C VAL A 202 0.36 -8.33 1.59
N TYR A 203 -0.96 -8.13 1.58
CA TYR A 203 -1.61 -7.17 0.72
C TYR A 203 -1.35 -5.76 1.24
N GLY A 204 -1.00 -4.86 0.32
CA GLY A 204 -0.79 -3.45 0.58
C GLY A 204 -0.04 -2.82 -0.58
N CYS A 205 0.14 -1.50 -0.55
CA CYS A 205 0.84 -0.83 -1.62
C CYS A 205 2.32 -1.27 -1.71
N THR A 206 2.73 -1.77 -2.87
CA THR A 206 4.11 -2.23 -3.13
C THR A 206 4.98 -1.18 -3.82
N ASP A 207 4.41 -0.06 -4.25
CA ASP A 207 5.14 1.02 -4.89
C ASP A 207 5.76 1.94 -3.83
N SER A 208 7.09 2.01 -3.79
CA SER A 208 7.84 2.83 -2.82
C SER A 208 7.69 4.34 -3.02
N THR A 209 7.05 4.77 -4.12
CA THR A 209 6.71 6.18 -4.38
C THR A 209 5.31 6.57 -3.91
N ALA A 210 4.49 5.62 -3.46
CA ALA A 210 3.16 5.89 -2.92
C ALA A 210 3.20 6.26 -1.43
N CYS A 211 2.28 7.12 -0.99
CA CYS A 211 2.25 7.60 0.40
C CYS A 211 1.90 6.50 1.43
N ASN A 212 1.20 5.45 1.02
CA ASN A 212 0.84 4.31 1.87
C ASN A 212 1.67 3.05 1.55
N PHE A 213 2.89 3.22 1.02
CA PHE A 213 3.81 2.11 0.79
C PHE A 213 3.96 1.24 2.04
N ASN A 214 3.76 -0.06 1.87
CA ASN A 214 3.95 -1.05 2.92
C ASN A 214 5.17 -1.93 2.56
N ALA A 215 6.26 -1.77 3.30
CA ALA A 215 7.50 -2.53 3.07
C ALA A 215 7.36 -4.04 3.30
N ASP A 216 6.34 -4.46 4.07
CA ASP A 216 6.03 -5.87 4.30
C ASP A 216 5.13 -6.43 3.19
N ALA A 217 4.54 -5.58 2.34
CA ALA A 217 3.63 -6.02 1.29
C ALA A 217 4.37 -6.82 0.20
N THR A 218 3.82 -8.00 -0.11
CA THR A 218 4.35 -8.91 -1.13
C THR A 218 3.43 -9.05 -2.34
N ALA A 219 2.23 -8.45 -2.31
CA ALA A 219 1.39 -8.23 -3.48
C ALA A 219 0.61 -6.90 -3.38
N ASP A 220 0.51 -6.19 -4.50
CA ASP A 220 -0.28 -4.97 -4.60
C ASP A 220 -1.77 -5.30 -4.59
N ASP A 221 -2.52 -4.67 -3.69
CA ASP A 221 -3.98 -4.74 -3.59
C ASP A 221 -4.69 -3.60 -4.32
N GLY A 222 -3.93 -2.76 -5.04
CA GLY A 222 -4.44 -1.57 -5.70
C GLY A 222 -4.74 -0.43 -4.72
N SER A 223 -4.33 -0.53 -3.47
CA SER A 223 -4.48 0.53 -2.47
C SER A 223 -3.46 1.65 -2.62
N CYS A 224 -2.48 1.56 -3.53
CA CYS A 224 -1.44 2.57 -3.69
C CYS A 224 -2.00 3.98 -3.92
N LEU A 225 -1.62 4.89 -3.01
CA LEU A 225 -1.99 6.29 -3.03
C LEU A 225 -0.83 7.10 -3.60
N PHE A 226 -1.00 7.59 -4.83
CA PHE A 226 -0.02 8.43 -5.50
C PHE A 226 -0.40 9.90 -5.39
N ASP A 227 0.59 10.74 -5.06
CA ASP A 227 0.44 12.18 -4.97
C ASP A 227 0.24 12.80 -6.37
N LEU A 228 -1.02 13.07 -6.72
CA LEU A 228 -1.42 13.89 -7.87
C LEU A 228 -1.97 15.25 -7.43
N GLY A 229 -1.55 15.78 -6.27
CA GLY A 229 -1.88 17.15 -5.84
C GLY A 229 -3.33 17.40 -5.45
N CYS A 230 -4.18 16.37 -5.37
CA CYS A 230 -5.54 16.45 -4.87
C CYS A 230 -5.79 15.24 -3.95
N GLY A 231 -5.65 15.44 -2.63
CA GLY A 231 -5.68 14.37 -1.64
C GLY A 231 -6.90 13.45 -1.74
N CYS A 232 -6.64 12.15 -1.62
CA CYS A 232 -7.65 11.12 -1.37
C CYS A 232 -7.21 10.18 -0.22
N GLY A 233 -7.33 10.65 1.03
CA GLY A 233 -7.38 9.79 2.24
C GLY A 233 -6.25 9.95 3.27
N GLU A 234 -6.55 9.66 4.55
CA GLU A 234 -5.86 10.16 5.75
C GLU A 234 -4.58 9.39 6.23
N PRO A 235 -3.56 10.12 6.74
CA PRO A 235 -3.39 11.55 6.54
C PRO A 235 -2.85 11.76 5.13
N ALA A 236 -3.66 12.39 4.29
CA ALA A 236 -3.19 12.88 3.01
C ALA A 236 -2.20 14.00 3.30
N ALA A 237 -1.15 14.12 2.50
CA ALA A 237 -0.45 15.39 2.40
C ALA A 237 -1.47 16.47 2.04
N GLY A 238 -1.48 17.60 2.77
CA GLY A 238 -2.34 18.73 2.44
C GLY A 238 -2.04 19.25 1.02
N ALA A 239 -2.96 20.04 0.44
CA ALA A 239 -2.78 20.55 -0.92
C ALA A 239 -1.42 21.28 -1.09
N GLY A 240 -0.61 20.84 -2.05
CA GLY A 240 0.73 21.40 -2.31
C GLY A 240 1.89 20.78 -1.52
N LEU A 241 1.64 19.73 -0.74
CA LEU A 241 2.64 19.01 0.07
C LEU A 241 2.94 17.61 -0.51
N ASP A 242 4.17 17.11 -0.30
CA ASP A 242 4.55 15.72 -0.49
C ASP A 242 4.15 14.84 0.71
N CYS A 243 4.31 13.51 0.60
CA CYS A 243 3.95 12.57 1.67
C CYS A 243 4.71 12.79 3.00
N ALA A 244 5.79 13.59 3.02
CA ALA A 244 6.54 13.95 4.22
C ALA A 244 6.17 15.33 4.77
N GLY A 245 5.19 16.02 4.17
CA GLY A 245 4.77 17.36 4.57
C GLY A 245 5.69 18.47 4.09
N ASN A 246 6.46 18.26 3.02
CA ASN A 246 7.27 19.30 2.38
C ASN A 246 6.54 19.89 1.17
N CYS A 247 6.73 21.17 0.90
CA CYS A 247 6.10 21.82 -0.26
C CYS A 247 6.69 21.33 -1.58
N LEU A 248 5.83 20.96 -2.53
CA LEU A 248 6.23 20.45 -3.85
C LEU A 248 6.95 21.50 -4.71
N ASP A 249 6.67 22.78 -4.49
CA ASP A 249 7.34 23.90 -5.16
C ASP A 249 8.64 24.34 -4.46
N GLY A 250 8.98 23.72 -3.33
CA GLY A 250 10.15 24.06 -2.51
C GLY A 250 10.03 25.36 -1.70
N SER A 251 8.88 26.04 -1.72
CA SER A 251 8.61 27.21 -0.90
C SER A 251 8.04 26.77 0.45
N SER A 252 8.79 26.91 1.56
CA SER A 252 8.31 26.51 2.88
C SER A 252 8.28 27.70 3.83
N LEU A 253 7.08 28.22 4.10
CA LEU A 253 6.86 29.15 5.21
C LEU A 253 6.19 28.41 6.38
N THR A 254 6.40 28.90 7.59
CA THR A 254 5.77 28.35 8.80
C THR A 254 4.69 29.31 9.29
N LEU A 255 3.44 28.85 9.30
CA LEU A 255 2.35 29.50 10.04
C LEU A 255 2.38 29.01 11.48
N THR A 256 2.44 29.94 12.44
CA THR A 256 2.29 29.65 13.87
C THR A 256 0.99 30.27 14.35
N LEU A 257 0.09 29.44 14.86
CA LEU A 257 -1.09 29.85 15.60
C LEU A 257 -0.73 29.84 17.08
N THR A 258 -1.13 30.88 17.80
CA THR A 258 -0.83 31.07 19.22
C THR A 258 -2.12 31.31 19.99
N ASP A 259 -2.24 30.66 21.13
CA ASP A 259 -3.29 30.84 22.13
C ASP A 259 -2.61 31.09 23.49
N SER A 260 -2.94 32.22 24.10
CA SER A 260 -2.34 32.66 25.36
C SER A 260 -2.78 31.86 26.59
N TYR A 261 -3.92 31.16 26.53
CA TYR A 261 -4.46 30.36 27.64
C TYR A 261 -4.25 28.85 27.45
N GLY A 262 -4.01 28.43 26.21
CA GLY A 262 -3.61 27.08 25.86
C GLY A 262 -4.75 26.06 25.90
N ASP A 263 -5.99 26.53 25.87
CA ASP A 263 -7.19 25.72 25.73
C ASP A 263 -7.60 25.48 24.27
N GLY A 264 -6.88 26.08 23.31
CA GLY A 264 -7.08 25.88 21.88
C GLY A 264 -7.85 27.03 21.24
N TRP A 265 -8.15 26.88 19.95
CA TRP A 265 -8.98 27.84 19.21
C TRP A 265 -10.43 27.37 19.09
N ASP A 266 -10.78 26.20 19.65
CA ASP A 266 -12.14 25.70 19.76
C ASP A 266 -12.80 26.11 21.07
N TYR A 267 -14.04 26.60 20.97
CA TYR A 267 -14.77 27.13 22.10
C TYR A 267 -15.92 26.21 22.49
N TYR A 268 -16.31 26.24 23.77
CA TYR A 268 -17.37 25.39 24.32
C TYR A 268 -18.74 25.51 23.64
N ASP A 269 -18.96 26.58 22.86
CA ASP A 269 -20.18 26.80 22.06
C ASP A 269 -20.13 26.14 20.68
N GLY A 270 -19.03 25.47 20.34
CA GLY A 270 -18.79 24.80 19.07
C GLY A 270 -18.27 25.71 17.96
N THR A 271 -17.94 26.98 18.27
CA THR A 271 -17.27 27.88 17.33
C THR A 271 -15.75 27.73 17.40
N VAL A 272 -15.07 28.01 16.29
CA VAL A 272 -13.61 27.84 16.17
C VAL A 272 -13.02 29.05 15.45
N SER A 273 -11.94 29.62 15.99
CA SER A 273 -11.19 30.64 15.27
C SER A 273 -10.37 29.97 14.17
N THR A 274 -10.23 30.61 13.00
CA THR A 274 -9.43 30.05 11.91
C THR A 274 -8.60 31.11 11.20
N ILE A 275 -7.50 30.66 10.58
CA ILE A 275 -6.71 31.45 9.65
C ILE A 275 -6.87 30.86 8.25
N THR A 276 -7.19 31.69 7.27
CA THR A 276 -7.20 31.30 5.87
C THR A 276 -6.06 31.98 5.13
N VAL A 277 -5.18 31.18 4.49
CA VAL A 277 -4.10 31.66 3.63
C VAL A 277 -4.23 30.95 2.29
N ASN A 278 -4.22 31.69 1.17
CA ASN A 278 -4.39 31.12 -0.18
C ASN A 278 -5.62 30.20 -0.33
N GLY A 279 -6.69 30.47 0.42
CA GLY A 279 -7.92 29.68 0.40
C GLY A 279 -7.87 28.37 1.20
N VAL A 280 -6.74 28.05 1.85
CA VAL A 280 -6.62 26.92 2.78
C VAL A 280 -6.89 27.41 4.20
N VAL A 281 -7.77 26.68 4.92
CA VAL A 281 -8.18 27.01 6.29
C VAL A 281 -7.33 26.22 7.28
N TYR A 282 -6.80 26.91 8.29
CA TYR A 282 -5.96 26.38 9.36
C TYR A 282 -6.57 26.70 10.74
N GLY A 283 -6.23 25.88 11.74
CA GLY A 283 -6.63 26.08 13.14
C GLY A 283 -7.96 25.45 13.53
N SER A 284 -8.71 24.86 12.58
CA SER A 284 -9.96 24.14 12.89
C SER A 284 -9.76 22.91 13.79
N ASP A 285 -8.54 22.41 13.85
CA ASP A 285 -8.09 21.24 14.61
C ASP A 285 -7.20 21.64 15.82
N PHE A 286 -7.07 22.93 16.12
CA PHE A 286 -6.28 23.41 17.24
C PHE A 286 -7.06 23.29 18.55
N LEU A 287 -7.18 22.06 19.07
CA LEU A 287 -8.07 21.72 20.20
C LEU A 287 -7.43 21.90 21.60
N GLY A 288 -6.27 22.54 21.67
CA GLY A 288 -5.52 22.73 22.92
C GLY A 288 -4.02 22.92 22.74
N GLY A 289 -3.39 23.53 23.74
CA GLY A 289 -1.97 23.91 23.75
C GLY A 289 -1.77 25.38 23.38
N ALA A 290 -0.62 25.95 23.77
CA ALA A 290 -0.36 27.38 23.57
C ALA A 290 0.01 27.76 22.13
N THR A 291 0.42 26.78 21.31
CA THR A 291 0.87 27.02 19.94
C THR A 291 0.63 25.80 19.06
N GLN A 292 0.27 26.03 17.79
CA GLN A 292 0.18 25.03 16.72
C GLN A 292 0.88 25.57 15.47
N THR A 293 1.67 24.75 14.79
CA THR A 293 2.41 25.17 13.59
C THR A 293 1.97 24.39 12.37
N HIS A 294 1.91 25.08 11.23
CA HIS A 294 1.58 24.51 9.91
C HIS A 294 2.59 24.95 8.87
N THR A 295 2.85 24.08 7.89
CA THR A 295 3.62 24.45 6.70
C THR A 295 2.70 25.12 5.68
N LEU A 296 3.08 26.32 5.21
CA LEU A 296 2.42 26.99 4.10
C LEU A 296 3.22 26.76 2.82
N CYS A 297 2.53 26.30 1.77
CA CYS A 297 3.08 26.10 0.43
C CYS A 297 2.45 27.05 -0.58
N GLY A 298 3.18 27.42 -1.63
CA GLY A 298 2.65 28.24 -2.72
C GLY A 298 2.30 29.67 -2.34
N VAL A 299 2.87 30.19 -1.24
CA VAL A 299 2.75 31.61 -0.90
C VAL A 299 3.74 32.39 -1.76
N ASP A 300 3.21 33.13 -2.73
CA ASP A 300 4.00 34.03 -3.56
C ASP A 300 4.37 35.28 -2.77
N LEU A 301 5.65 35.39 -2.36
CA LEU A 301 6.15 36.54 -1.62
C LEU A 301 6.36 37.78 -2.50
N ASP A 302 6.35 37.64 -3.83
CA ASP A 302 6.39 38.77 -4.77
C ASP A 302 4.98 39.35 -5.03
N ALA A 303 3.94 38.74 -4.47
CA ALA A 303 2.56 39.19 -4.52
C ALA A 303 1.99 39.42 -3.11
N CYS A 304 0.91 40.21 -3.03
CA CYS A 304 0.20 40.40 -1.76
C CYS A 304 -0.77 39.25 -1.55
N THR A 305 -0.50 38.44 -0.53
CA THR A 305 -1.38 37.34 -0.11
C THR A 305 -2.16 37.75 1.14
N ASP A 306 -3.48 37.66 1.07
CA ASP A 306 -4.34 37.92 2.22
C ASP A 306 -4.24 36.79 3.26
N VAL A 307 -4.12 37.19 4.53
CA VAL A 307 -4.22 36.30 5.69
C VAL A 307 -5.49 36.66 6.45
N VAL A 308 -6.52 35.84 6.30
CA VAL A 308 -7.85 36.14 6.83
C VAL A 308 -8.03 35.46 8.17
N PHE A 309 -8.14 36.24 9.23
CA PHE A 309 -8.52 35.74 10.55
C PHE A 309 -10.05 35.75 10.68
N THR A 310 -10.62 34.59 11.00
CA THR A 310 -12.04 34.43 11.27
C THR A 310 -12.22 34.13 12.76
N PRO A 311 -12.65 35.08 13.59
CA PRO A 311 -12.79 34.88 15.02
C PRO A 311 -13.99 33.98 15.37
N ALA A 312 -13.82 33.14 16.37
CA ALA A 312 -14.93 32.55 17.11
C ALA A 312 -15.67 33.61 17.95
N SER A 313 -16.93 33.34 18.31
CA SER A 313 -17.74 34.32 19.03
C SER A 313 -17.24 34.59 20.45
N GLY A 314 -16.59 35.75 20.64
CA GLY A 314 -16.48 36.43 21.94
C GLY A 314 -15.20 36.22 22.75
N TRP A 315 -14.25 35.41 22.27
CA TRP A 315 -13.03 35.05 23.03
C TRP A 315 -11.74 35.07 22.19
N ALA A 316 -11.83 35.47 20.92
CA ALA A 316 -10.70 35.48 20.00
C ALA A 316 -9.51 36.38 20.42
N ASN A 317 -9.68 37.25 21.42
CA ASN A 317 -8.66 38.20 21.89
C ASN A 317 -7.39 37.55 22.47
N GLU A 318 -7.40 36.24 22.71
CA GLU A 318 -6.22 35.46 23.15
C GLU A 318 -5.44 34.85 21.99
N ASN A 319 -6.03 34.90 20.79
CA ASN A 319 -5.52 34.28 19.57
C ASN A 319 -4.61 35.25 18.82
N SER A 320 -3.51 34.74 18.31
CA SER A 320 -2.63 35.48 17.40
C SER A 320 -1.94 34.52 16.44
N TRP A 321 -1.42 35.06 15.35
CA TRP A 321 -0.75 34.28 14.33
C TRP A 321 0.50 34.97 13.82
N SER A 322 1.45 34.18 13.32
CA SER A 322 2.63 34.66 12.61
C SER A 322 3.00 33.74 11.46
N ILE A 323 3.60 34.30 10.42
CA ILE A 323 4.18 33.58 9.29
C ILE A 323 5.68 33.88 9.27
N SER A 324 6.51 32.84 9.28
CA SER A 324 7.96 32.97 9.22
C SER A 324 8.58 32.23 8.04
N ASP A 325 9.74 32.71 7.60
CA ASP A 325 10.58 31.97 6.66
C ASP A 325 11.33 30.79 7.33
N ALA A 326 12.11 30.06 6.54
CA ALA A 326 12.92 28.92 7.00
C ALA A 326 14.05 29.32 7.98
N ASP A 327 14.48 30.59 7.97
CA ASP A 327 15.48 31.13 8.90
C ASP A 327 14.83 31.61 10.22
N GLY A 328 13.49 31.56 10.31
CA GLY A 328 12.71 31.98 11.48
C GLY A 328 12.41 33.48 11.52
N ASN A 329 12.66 34.22 10.43
CA ASN A 329 12.27 35.62 10.35
C ASN A 329 10.76 35.73 10.17
N ILE A 330 10.10 36.52 11.02
CA ILE A 330 8.66 36.79 10.89
C ILE A 330 8.42 37.72 9.69
N LEU A 331 7.71 37.22 8.69
CA LEU A 331 7.32 37.95 7.49
C LEU A 331 6.00 38.70 7.67
N ALA A 332 5.07 38.10 8.44
CA ALA A 332 3.79 38.70 8.77
C ALA A 332 3.32 38.20 10.15
N SER A 333 2.56 39.02 10.85
CA SER A 333 1.88 38.60 12.07
C SER A 333 0.63 39.45 12.30
N GLY A 334 -0.32 38.88 13.03
CA GLY A 334 -1.53 39.57 13.43
C GLY A 334 -1.99 39.10 14.80
N PRO A 335 -2.62 39.98 15.59
CA PRO A 335 -3.36 39.58 16.78
C PRO A 335 -4.65 38.86 16.34
N ASP A 336 -5.77 39.09 17.02
CA ASP A 336 -7.11 38.65 16.66
C ASP A 336 -7.68 39.39 15.43
N ALA A 337 -6.85 39.59 14.40
CA ALA A 337 -7.16 40.36 13.20
C ALA A 337 -6.48 39.78 11.95
N SER A 338 -7.10 40.03 10.79
CA SER A 338 -6.53 39.72 9.48
C SER A 338 -5.30 40.58 9.18
N GLY A 339 -4.47 40.10 8.26
CA GLY A 339 -3.29 40.79 7.76
C GLY A 339 -2.95 40.36 6.34
N THR A 340 -1.73 40.65 5.91
CA THR A 340 -1.22 40.24 4.60
C THR A 340 0.23 39.77 4.72
N VAL A 341 0.69 38.96 3.77
CA VAL A 341 2.06 38.49 3.65
C VAL A 341 2.53 38.60 2.20
N GLY A 342 3.84 38.85 2.00
CA GLY A 342 4.43 39.12 0.69
C GLY A 342 4.49 40.60 0.35
N TYR A 343 4.67 40.91 -0.94
CA TYR A 343 4.78 42.28 -1.41
C TYR A 343 3.40 42.92 -1.58
N CYS A 344 3.01 43.78 -0.63
CA CYS A 344 1.74 44.49 -0.63
C CYS A 344 1.92 45.97 -1.01
N PRO A 345 1.73 46.33 -2.29
CA PRO A 345 1.95 47.68 -2.76
C PRO A 345 0.96 48.65 -2.10
N VAL A 346 1.49 49.75 -1.59
CA VAL A 346 0.70 50.88 -1.11
C VAL A 346 0.53 51.84 -2.28
N PHE A 347 -0.67 51.88 -2.82
CA PHE A 347 -1.02 52.75 -3.93
C PHE A 347 -1.19 54.20 -3.48
N GLY A 348 -0.65 55.12 -4.25
CA GLY A 348 -0.83 56.56 -4.07
C GLY A 348 0.19 57.36 -4.86
N CYS A 349 0.10 58.68 -4.80
CA CYS A 349 1.06 59.52 -5.52
C CYS A 349 2.47 59.42 -4.91
N THR A 350 3.44 58.92 -5.69
CA THR A 350 4.84 58.75 -5.28
C THR A 350 5.73 59.95 -5.64
N ASP A 351 5.21 60.91 -6.41
CA ASP A 351 5.95 62.11 -6.78
C ASP A 351 5.96 63.12 -5.62
N SER A 352 7.12 63.30 -5.00
CA SER A 352 7.33 64.28 -3.90
C SER A 352 7.01 65.74 -4.25
N SER A 353 6.84 66.07 -5.53
CA SER A 353 6.44 67.40 -6.01
C SER A 353 4.93 67.57 -6.22
N ALA A 354 4.14 66.51 -6.06
CA ALA A 354 2.69 66.55 -6.15
C ALA A 354 2.04 67.01 -4.83
N CYS A 355 0.89 67.65 -4.95
CA CYS A 355 0.11 68.20 -3.83
C CYS A 355 -0.55 67.13 -2.96
N ASN A 356 -0.77 65.93 -3.50
CA ASN A 356 -1.28 64.77 -2.79
C ASN A 356 -0.22 63.66 -2.66
N TYR A 357 1.06 64.01 -2.63
CA TYR A 357 2.15 63.08 -2.35
C TYR A 357 1.85 62.27 -1.09
N ASN A 358 1.97 60.94 -1.19
CA ASN A 358 1.83 60.01 -0.08
C ASN A 358 3.18 59.35 0.18
N ASP A 359 3.79 59.65 1.32
CA ASP A 359 5.10 59.10 1.71
C ASP A 359 5.07 57.61 2.06
N ALA A 360 3.88 57.06 2.31
CA ALA A 360 3.68 55.64 2.49
C ALA A 360 3.46 54.89 1.16
N ALA A 361 3.20 55.58 0.05
CA ALA A 361 2.98 54.94 -1.24
C ALA A 361 4.30 54.47 -1.86
N ASP A 362 4.33 53.22 -2.31
CA ASP A 362 5.46 52.63 -3.03
C ASP A 362 5.13 52.38 -4.52
N THR A 363 3.86 52.51 -4.89
CA THR A 363 3.36 52.25 -6.23
C THR A 363 2.46 53.40 -6.68
N ASP A 364 2.86 54.09 -7.77
CA ASP A 364 2.09 55.19 -8.34
C ASP A 364 0.78 54.68 -8.95
N ASP A 365 -0.35 55.20 -8.47
CA ASP A 365 -1.69 54.89 -8.97
C ASP A 365 -2.19 55.90 -10.00
N GLY A 366 -1.35 56.87 -10.39
CA GLY A 366 -1.68 57.92 -11.35
C GLY A 366 -2.60 59.00 -10.78
N THR A 367 -2.82 59.03 -9.46
CA THR A 367 -3.66 60.05 -8.81
C THR A 367 -2.92 61.34 -8.50
N CYS A 368 -1.63 61.47 -8.85
CA CYS A 368 -0.85 62.68 -8.59
C CYS A 368 -1.51 63.94 -9.15
N THR A 369 -1.68 64.93 -8.27
CA THR A 369 -2.21 66.26 -8.57
C THR A 369 -1.12 67.29 -8.36
N PHE A 370 -0.94 68.20 -9.31
CA PHE A 370 0.10 69.23 -9.26
C PHE A 370 -0.55 70.61 -9.23
N ALA A 371 0.14 71.56 -8.61
CA ALA A 371 -0.27 72.95 -8.63
C ALA A 371 -0.30 73.48 -10.08
N ALA A 372 -1.22 74.41 -10.36
CA ALA A 372 -1.26 75.08 -11.65
C ALA A 372 0.02 75.92 -11.86
N GLU A 373 0.36 76.22 -13.13
CA GLU A 373 1.55 77.04 -13.43
C GLU A 373 1.53 78.36 -12.64
N ASN A 374 2.57 78.59 -11.84
CA ASN A 374 2.78 79.74 -10.94
C ASN A 374 1.97 79.74 -9.63
N PHE A 375 1.40 78.60 -9.23
CA PHE A 375 0.72 78.41 -7.95
C PHE A 375 1.42 77.34 -7.09
N ASP A 376 1.17 77.36 -5.79
CA ASP A 376 1.50 76.24 -4.89
C ASP A 376 0.26 75.35 -4.68
N CYS A 377 0.38 74.35 -3.81
CA CYS A 377 -0.69 73.40 -3.54
C CYS A 377 -1.86 73.98 -2.73
N ASP A 378 -1.73 75.19 -2.20
CA ASP A 378 -2.77 75.90 -1.46
C ASP A 378 -3.51 76.94 -2.32
N GLY A 379 -2.93 77.32 -3.48
CA GLY A 379 -3.60 78.03 -4.57
C GLY A 379 -3.53 79.55 -4.57
#